data_AF-A0A968M8T3-F1
#
_entry.id   AF-A0A968M8T3-F1
#
_cell.length_a   1.000
_cell.length_b   1.000
_cell.length_c   1.000
_cell.angle_alpha   90.00
_cell.angle_beta   90.00
_cell.angle_gamma   90.00
#
_symmetry.space_group_name_H-M   'P 1'
#
loop_
_entity.id
_entity.type
_entity.pdbx_description
1 polymer ?
#
loop_
_entity_poly.entity_id
_entity_poly.type
_entity_poly.pdbx_seq_one_letter_code
_entity_poly.pdbx_strand_id
1 'polypeptide(L)'
;MPNTSSAKKALRGSQKKRQFNDVKKYHIKQSLKELRKVLATKPSEYQATLSKVFSAFDKAVKTNLIPKSRANRKKSRVSAMVDKALGREVANKATRKINKKAKQANKKAAVPKAKAPTKKNIPKEINYQKS
;
A
#
# COMPACT_ATOMS: atom_id res chain seq x y z
N MET A 1 -37.85 23.29 19.02
CA MET A 1 -37.30 23.09 20.39
C MET A 1 -38.11 22.00 21.07
N PRO A 2 -37.56 21.14 21.94
CA PRO A 2 -38.36 20.13 22.63
C PRO A 2 -39.28 20.81 23.65
N ASN A 3 -40.58 20.78 23.40
CA ASN A 3 -41.56 21.52 24.20
C ASN A 3 -42.04 20.71 25.42
N THR A 4 -42.11 19.38 25.30
CA THR A 4 -42.49 18.49 26.41
C THR A 4 -41.27 17.97 27.20
N SER A 5 -41.49 17.60 28.47
CA SER A 5 -40.45 17.02 29.34
C SER A 5 -39.87 15.72 28.77
N SER A 6 -40.71 14.88 28.16
CA SER A 6 -40.32 13.64 27.48
C SER A 6 -39.42 13.90 26.28
N ALA A 7 -39.75 14.92 25.45
CA ALA A 7 -38.93 15.30 24.30
C ALA A 7 -37.56 15.85 24.73
N LYS A 8 -37.50 16.66 25.80
CA LYS A 8 -36.22 17.13 26.37
C LYS A 8 -35.35 15.95 26.85
N LYS A 9 -35.94 14.94 27.49
CA LYS A 9 -35.23 13.72 27.92
C LYS A 9 -34.73 12.89 26.74
N ALA A 10 -35.56 12.72 25.72
CA ALA A 10 -35.20 12.00 24.49
C ALA A 10 -34.01 12.67 23.78
N LEU A 11 -34.00 14.02 23.70
CA LEU A 11 -32.90 14.77 23.13
C LEU A 11 -31.57 14.52 23.86
N ARG A 12 -31.57 14.57 25.20
CA ARG A 12 -30.38 14.25 26.01
C ARG A 12 -29.87 12.83 25.75
N GLY A 13 -30.80 11.86 25.71
CA GLY A 13 -30.46 10.46 25.43
C GLY A 13 -29.87 10.26 24.03
N SER A 14 -30.45 10.93 23.03
CA SER A 14 -29.96 10.90 21.64
C SER A 14 -28.56 11.49 21.51
N GLN A 15 -28.29 12.63 22.15
CA GLN A 15 -26.97 13.27 22.15
C GLN A 15 -25.88 12.36 22.74
N LYS A 16 -26.14 11.74 23.90
CA LYS A 16 -25.21 10.79 24.52
C LYS A 16 -24.92 9.60 23.60
N LYS A 17 -25.97 8.97 23.05
CA LYS A 17 -25.83 7.85 22.11
C LYS A 17 -25.04 8.25 20.85
N ARG A 18 -25.26 9.46 20.34
CA ARG A 18 -24.56 10.00 19.17
C ARG A 18 -23.05 10.07 19.41
N GLN A 19 -22.62 10.60 20.55
CA GLN A 19 -21.19 10.71 20.89
C GLN A 19 -20.49 9.34 20.85
N PHE A 20 -21.05 8.33 21.53
CA PHE A 20 -20.48 6.97 21.51
C PHE A 20 -20.48 6.34 20.12
N ASN A 21 -21.54 6.55 19.35
CA ASN A 21 -21.64 6.02 17.99
C ASN A 21 -20.63 6.67 17.04
N ASP A 22 -20.35 7.97 17.21
CA ASP A 22 -19.38 8.68 16.39
C ASP A 22 -17.95 8.21 16.67
N VAL A 23 -17.60 7.94 17.94
CA VAL A 23 -16.33 7.30 18.31
C VAL A 23 -16.19 5.92 17.66
N LYS A 24 -17.22 5.06 17.75
CA LYS A 24 -17.21 3.73 17.11
C LYS A 24 -17.05 3.82 15.59
N LYS A 25 -17.78 4.74 14.93
CA LYS A 25 -17.63 5.00 13.48
C LYS A 25 -16.21 5.46 13.15
N TYR A 26 -15.61 6.30 13.98
CA TYR A 26 -14.25 6.77 13.79
C TYR A 26 -13.26 5.61 13.84
N HIS A 27 -13.34 4.72 14.83
CA HIS A 27 -12.47 3.55 14.92
C HIS A 27 -12.57 2.64 13.69
N ILE A 28 -13.78 2.36 13.19
CA ILE A 28 -13.98 1.59 11.95
C ILE A 28 -13.28 2.28 10.76
N LYS A 29 -13.42 3.61 10.64
CA LYS A 29 -12.75 4.38 9.59
C LYS A 29 -11.23 4.30 9.72
N GLN A 30 -10.69 4.35 10.94
CA GLN A 30 -9.25 4.26 11.17
C GLN A 30 -8.70 2.89 10.83
N SER A 31 -9.36 1.80 11.24
CA SER A 31 -8.94 0.44 10.84
C SER A 31 -8.95 0.25 9.32
N LEU A 32 -9.92 0.85 8.62
CA LEU A 32 -9.93 0.85 7.15
C LEU A 32 -8.81 1.69 6.53
N LYS A 33 -8.37 2.77 7.18
CA LYS A 33 -7.22 3.57 6.72
C LYS A 33 -5.92 2.80 6.93
N GLU A 34 -5.76 2.15 8.08
CA GLU A 34 -4.61 1.28 8.38
C GLU A 34 -4.47 0.18 7.32
N LEU A 35 -5.56 -0.55 7.01
CA LEU A 35 -5.55 -1.58 5.98
C LEU A 35 -5.12 -1.03 4.61
N ARG A 36 -5.65 0.14 4.20
CA ARG A 36 -5.27 0.77 2.93
C ARG A 36 -3.79 1.13 2.87
N LYS A 37 -3.21 1.61 3.99
CA LYS A 37 -1.78 1.92 4.07
C LYS A 37 -0.95 0.65 3.93
N VAL A 38 -1.31 -0.43 4.62
CA VAL A 38 -0.61 -1.73 4.53
C VAL A 38 -0.65 -2.28 3.12
N LEU A 39 -1.81 -2.23 2.45
CA LEU A 39 -1.93 -2.70 1.06
C LEU A 39 -1.11 -1.87 0.06
N ALA A 40 -0.81 -0.61 0.37
CA ALA A 40 0.02 0.24 -0.49
C ALA A 40 1.52 -0.01 -0.30
N THR A 41 1.96 -0.41 0.90
CA THR A 41 3.38 -0.59 1.20
C THR A 41 3.82 -2.06 1.09
N LYS A 42 3.14 -2.95 1.81
CA LYS A 42 3.45 -4.37 1.92
C LYS A 42 2.16 -5.20 1.92
N PRO A 43 1.56 -5.38 0.75
CA PRO A 43 0.35 -6.16 0.57
C PRO A 43 0.48 -7.65 0.93
N SER A 44 1.66 -8.18 1.24
CA SER A 44 1.81 -9.53 1.81
C SER A 44 1.45 -9.62 3.30
N GLU A 45 1.52 -8.53 4.06
CA GLU A 45 1.33 -8.49 5.52
C GLU A 45 -0.10 -8.05 5.92
N TYR A 46 -1.08 -8.26 5.03
CA TYR A 46 -2.44 -7.74 5.20
C TYR A 46 -3.30 -8.51 6.22
N GLN A 47 -2.98 -9.77 6.52
CA GLN A 47 -3.86 -10.68 7.25
C GLN A 47 -4.28 -10.14 8.63
N ALA A 48 -3.32 -9.64 9.42
CA ALA A 48 -3.59 -9.12 10.75
C ALA A 48 -4.53 -7.89 10.72
N THR A 49 -4.30 -6.97 9.77
CA THR A 49 -5.14 -5.77 9.63
C THR A 49 -6.51 -6.09 9.06
N LEU A 50 -6.63 -7.08 8.18
CA LEU A 50 -7.90 -7.57 7.66
C LEU A 50 -8.78 -8.16 8.77
N SER A 51 -8.21 -8.99 9.63
CA SER A 51 -8.91 -9.57 10.80
C SER A 51 -9.41 -8.47 11.76
N LYS A 52 -8.60 -7.42 11.99
CA LYS A 52 -9.01 -6.24 12.77
C LYS A 52 -10.20 -5.51 12.12
N VAL A 53 -10.19 -5.34 10.81
CA VAL A 53 -11.30 -4.71 10.08
C VAL A 53 -12.58 -5.54 10.14
N PHE A 54 -12.50 -6.85 9.96
CA PHE A 54 -13.68 -7.73 10.02
C PHE A 54 -14.28 -7.78 11.42
N SER A 55 -13.45 -7.95 12.44
CA SER A 55 -13.92 -7.92 13.84
C SER A 55 -14.55 -6.59 14.21
N ALA A 56 -14.05 -5.46 13.71
CA ALA A 56 -14.67 -4.15 13.91
C ALA A 56 -16.08 -4.07 13.29
N PHE A 57 -16.28 -4.62 12.09
CA PHE A 57 -17.61 -4.69 11.48
C PHE A 57 -18.56 -5.62 12.24
N ASP A 58 -18.10 -6.75 12.72
CA ASP A 58 -18.94 -7.69 13.48
C ASP A 58 -19.38 -7.10 14.82
N LYS A 59 -18.48 -6.40 15.52
CA LYS A 59 -18.82 -5.64 16.74
C LYS A 59 -19.80 -4.49 16.45
N ALA A 60 -19.70 -3.85 15.28
CA ALA A 60 -20.64 -2.81 14.87
C ALA A 60 -22.05 -3.38 14.59
N VAL A 61 -22.15 -4.60 14.07
CA VAL A 61 -23.44 -5.29 13.90
C VAL A 61 -24.03 -5.67 15.25
N LYS A 62 -23.22 -6.27 16.15
CA LYS A 62 -23.67 -6.65 17.51
C LYS A 62 -24.25 -5.48 18.30
N THR A 63 -23.70 -4.28 18.11
CA THR A 63 -24.15 -3.06 18.80
C THR A 63 -25.23 -2.28 18.02
N ASN A 64 -25.78 -2.86 16.96
CA ASN A 64 -26.79 -2.24 16.08
C ASN A 64 -26.36 -0.89 15.48
N LEU A 65 -25.05 -0.62 15.39
CA LEU A 65 -24.52 0.58 14.74
C LEU A 65 -24.69 0.51 13.22
N ILE A 66 -24.56 -0.69 12.66
CA ILE A 66 -24.65 -0.99 11.23
C ILE A 66 -25.50 -2.26 11.03
N PRO A 67 -26.46 -2.30 10.10
CA PRO A 67 -27.22 -3.51 9.81
C PRO A 67 -26.34 -4.57 9.14
N LYS A 68 -26.65 -5.85 9.36
CA LYS A 68 -25.90 -7.01 8.85
C LYS A 68 -25.62 -6.93 7.33
N SER A 69 -26.62 -6.54 6.54
CA SER A 69 -26.47 -6.42 5.08
C SER A 69 -25.43 -5.38 4.68
N ARG A 70 -25.36 -4.25 5.39
CA ARG A 70 -24.37 -3.19 5.13
C ARG A 70 -22.97 -3.65 5.55
N ALA A 71 -22.84 -4.36 6.66
CA ALA A 71 -21.56 -4.94 7.07
C ALA A 71 -21.06 -5.96 6.03
N ASN A 72 -21.90 -6.89 5.59
CA ASN A 72 -21.55 -7.90 4.57
C ASN A 72 -21.06 -7.26 3.26
N ARG A 73 -21.81 -6.26 2.74
CA ARG A 73 -21.37 -5.52 1.55
C ARG A 73 -20.02 -4.85 1.73
N LYS A 74 -19.73 -4.32 2.92
CA LYS A 74 -18.44 -3.69 3.21
C LYS A 74 -17.31 -4.72 3.31
N LYS A 75 -17.53 -5.87 3.97
CA LYS A 75 -16.55 -6.96 4.02
C LYS A 75 -16.21 -7.46 2.62
N SER A 76 -17.22 -7.75 1.80
CA SER A 76 -17.03 -8.19 0.41
C SER A 76 -16.20 -7.19 -0.41
N ARG A 77 -16.50 -5.89 -0.32
CA ARG A 77 -15.71 -4.84 -1.00
C ARG A 77 -14.27 -4.77 -0.49
N VAL A 78 -14.04 -5.01 0.80
CA VAL A 78 -12.70 -5.03 1.38
C VAL A 78 -11.92 -6.26 0.87
N SER A 79 -12.53 -7.44 0.82
CA SER A 79 -11.90 -8.63 0.26
C SER A 79 -11.50 -8.41 -1.20
N ALA A 80 -12.42 -7.93 -2.04
CA ALA A 80 -12.12 -7.66 -3.45
C ALA A 80 -10.98 -6.62 -3.64
N MET A 81 -10.86 -5.66 -2.71
CA MET A 81 -9.77 -4.68 -2.72
C MET A 81 -8.42 -5.35 -2.41
N VAL A 82 -8.39 -6.28 -1.45
CA VAL A 82 -7.20 -7.06 -1.10
C VAL A 82 -6.79 -7.96 -2.27
N ASP A 83 -7.73 -8.69 -2.86
CA ASP A 83 -7.46 -9.59 -3.99
C ASP A 83 -6.85 -8.83 -5.18
N LYS A 84 -7.39 -7.65 -5.48
CA LYS A 84 -6.86 -6.77 -6.53
C LYS A 84 -5.45 -6.27 -6.20
N ALA A 85 -5.18 -5.94 -4.94
CA ALA A 85 -3.86 -5.51 -4.50
C ALA A 85 -2.84 -6.66 -4.63
N LEU A 86 -3.21 -7.88 -4.22
CA LEU A 86 -2.37 -9.06 -4.37
C LEU A 86 -2.08 -9.39 -5.83
N GLY A 87 -3.10 -9.35 -6.70
CA GLY A 87 -2.92 -9.58 -8.14
C GLY A 87 -1.94 -8.58 -8.78
N ARG A 88 -2.04 -7.30 -8.40
CA ARG A 88 -1.08 -6.25 -8.85
C ARG A 88 0.35 -6.55 -8.39
N GLU A 89 0.53 -7.03 -7.18
CA GLU A 89 1.86 -7.34 -6.64
C GLU A 89 2.52 -8.54 -7.31
N VAL A 90 1.74 -9.57 -7.62
CA VAL A 90 2.23 -10.72 -8.38
C VAL A 90 2.73 -10.25 -9.76
N ALA A 91 1.94 -9.41 -10.45
CA ALA A 91 2.35 -8.82 -11.73
C ALA A 91 3.62 -7.94 -11.58
N ASN A 92 3.67 -7.08 -10.57
CA ASN A 92 4.85 -6.23 -10.29
C ASN A 92 6.11 -7.04 -9.95
N LYS A 93 5.96 -8.18 -9.27
CA LYS A 93 7.08 -9.06 -8.93
C LYS A 93 7.64 -9.75 -10.17
N ALA A 94 6.78 -10.14 -11.12
CA ALA A 94 7.18 -10.71 -12.40
C ALA A 94 7.98 -9.70 -13.25
N THR A 95 7.50 -8.46 -13.40
CA THR A 95 8.21 -7.41 -14.14
C THR A 95 9.57 -7.07 -13.51
N ARG A 96 9.65 -6.98 -12.17
CA ARG A 96 10.93 -6.78 -11.45
C ARG A 96 11.94 -7.89 -11.73
N LYS A 97 11.52 -9.16 -11.81
CA LYS A 97 12.41 -10.29 -12.13
C LYS A 97 12.97 -10.18 -13.55
N ILE A 98 12.11 -9.88 -14.53
CA ILE A 98 12.50 -9.68 -15.94
C ILE A 98 13.51 -8.54 -16.05
N ASN A 99 13.23 -7.38 -15.44
CA ASN A 99 14.11 -6.22 -15.48
C ASN A 99 15.45 -6.47 -14.77
N LYS A 100 15.46 -7.24 -13.67
CA LYS A 100 16.70 -7.65 -12.98
C LYS A 100 17.54 -8.58 -13.86
N LYS A 101 16.92 -9.52 -14.57
CA LYS A 101 17.59 -10.39 -15.56
C LYS A 101 18.16 -9.56 -16.72
N ALA A 102 17.40 -8.63 -17.27
CA ALA A 102 17.86 -7.72 -18.33
C ALA A 102 19.02 -6.82 -17.87
N LYS A 103 18.96 -6.28 -16.65
CA LYS A 103 20.06 -5.47 -16.06
C LYS A 103 21.33 -6.29 -15.82
N GLN A 104 21.19 -7.55 -15.38
CA GLN A 104 22.34 -8.45 -15.23
C GLN A 104 22.94 -8.85 -16.58
N ALA A 105 22.12 -9.07 -17.61
CA ALA A 105 22.58 -9.32 -18.98
C ALA A 105 23.36 -8.11 -19.54
N ASN A 106 22.83 -6.89 -19.40
CA ASN A 106 23.54 -5.66 -19.81
C ASN A 106 24.83 -5.42 -19.02
N LYS A 107 24.87 -5.77 -17.72
CA LYS A 107 26.10 -5.68 -16.90
C LYS A 107 27.16 -6.70 -17.33
N LYS A 108 26.76 -7.88 -17.81
CA LYS A 108 27.67 -8.90 -18.37
C LYS A 108 28.12 -8.59 -19.80
N ALA A 109 27.29 -7.91 -20.59
CA ALA A 109 27.61 -7.46 -21.95
C ALA A 109 28.43 -6.14 -21.99
N ALA A 110 28.52 -5.41 -20.88
CA ALA A 110 29.44 -4.30 -20.72
C ALA A 110 30.88 -4.83 -20.61
N VAL A 111 31.51 -5.08 -21.75
CA VAL A 111 32.96 -5.25 -21.88
C VAL A 111 33.64 -4.11 -21.11
N PRO A 112 34.67 -4.35 -20.28
CA PRO A 112 35.43 -3.24 -19.70
C PRO A 112 35.95 -2.41 -20.87
N LYS A 113 35.50 -1.14 -20.99
CA LYS A 113 36.04 -0.20 -21.96
C LYS A 113 37.56 -0.32 -21.91
N ALA A 114 38.16 -0.78 -23.01
CA ALA A 114 39.60 -0.88 -23.14
C ALA A 114 40.21 0.46 -22.72
N LYS A 115 41.19 0.41 -21.81
CA LYS A 115 41.96 1.58 -21.38
C LYS A 115 42.55 2.20 -22.65
N ALA A 116 42.10 3.41 -23.01
CA ALA A 116 42.63 4.11 -24.18
C ALA A 116 44.17 4.17 -24.08
N PRO A 117 44.93 3.87 -25.15
CA PRO A 117 46.38 3.98 -25.11
C PRO A 117 46.73 5.44 -24.82
N THR A 118 47.44 5.68 -23.72
CA THR A 118 47.96 7.00 -23.36
C THR A 118 48.99 7.42 -24.40
N LYS A 119 48.94 8.68 -24.85
CA LYS A 119 49.85 9.32 -25.83
C LYS A 119 51.33 9.42 -25.37
N LYS A 120 51.91 8.37 -24.78
CA LYS A 120 53.28 8.40 -24.21
C LYS A 120 54.31 7.52 -24.92
N ASN A 121 53.92 6.75 -25.95
CA ASN A 121 54.85 5.98 -26.78
C ASN A 121 54.73 6.36 -28.26
N ILE A 122 55.03 7.62 -28.57
CA ILE A 122 55.43 7.99 -29.94
C ILE A 122 56.94 7.76 -29.97
N PRO A 123 57.47 6.75 -30.68
CA PRO A 123 58.92 6.66 -30.88
C PRO A 123 59.38 7.93 -31.60
N LYS A 124 60.31 8.65 -30.97
CA LYS A 124 60.96 9.82 -31.56
C LYS A 124 61.64 9.40 -32.86
N GLU A 125 61.48 10.26 -33.86
CA GLU A 125 62.11 10.23 -35.17
C GLU A 125 63.55 9.72 -35.12
N ILE A 126 63.84 8.66 -35.87
CA ILE A 126 65.21 8.37 -36.27
C ILE A 126 65.51 9.31 -37.44
N ASN A 127 66.25 10.35 -37.10
CA ASN A 127 66.75 11.39 -37.98
C ASN A 127 67.69 10.76 -39.02
N TYR A 128 67.31 10.82 -40.31
CA TYR A 128 68.16 10.42 -41.42
C TYR A 128 69.21 11.52 -41.64
N GLN A 129 70.45 11.26 -41.21
CA GLN A 129 71.65 12.02 -41.58
C GLN A 129 72.74 10.96 -41.81
N LYS A 130 73.10 10.62 -43.05
CA LYS A 130 74.03 11.33 -43.95
C LYS A 130 75.35 10.56 -43.99
N SER A 131 75.91 10.45 -45.20
CA SER A 131 77.12 9.73 -45.69
C SER A 131 77.03 8.23 -45.78
#